data_AF-A0A8B9FPU7-F1
#
_entry.id   AF-A0A8B9FPU7-F1
#
_cell.length_a   1.000
_cell.length_b   1.000
_cell.length_c   1.000
_cell.angle_alpha   90.00
_cell.angle_beta   90.00
_cell.angle_gamma   90.00
#
_symmetry.space_group_name_H-M   'P 1'
#
loop_
_entity.id
_entity.type
_entity.pdbx_description
1 polymer ?
#
loop_
_entity_poly.entity_id
_entity_poly.type
_entity_poly.pdbx_seq_one_letter_code
_entity_poly.pdbx_strand_id
1 'polypeptide(L)'
;KIVTKPGKIIKDEESGYNKNLFCIPKHYEEDLERVFIPHGLILDRTERLARDIMQDMGSHHIVALCVLKGGYKFFADLLDHIKALNQNGEKSVPITVDFVRIKSYCDTIETDIGFEIPDKFVVGYALDYNEYFRDLNHICILKEKAKEKYKI
;
A
#
# COMPACT_ATOMS: atom_id res chain seq x y z
N LYS A 1 -11.31 18.70 12.18
CA LYS A 1 -9.87 18.42 12.32
C LYS A 1 -9.73 16.91 12.29
N ILE A 2 -9.25 16.34 11.19
CA ILE A 2 -8.93 14.91 11.13
C ILE A 2 -7.74 14.74 12.06
N VAL A 3 -7.91 14.00 13.16
CA VAL A 3 -6.82 13.68 14.08
C VAL A 3 -6.12 12.48 13.46
N THR A 4 -5.02 12.72 12.77
CA THR A 4 -4.20 11.66 12.18
C THR A 4 -3.63 10.80 13.32
N LYS A 5 -4.01 9.52 13.36
CA LYS A 5 -3.32 8.53 14.20
C LYS A 5 -2.00 8.22 13.51
N PRO A 6 -0.85 8.25 14.20
CA PRO A 6 0.41 7.88 13.56
C PRO A 6 0.31 6.46 13.01
N GLY A 7 0.77 6.29 11.77
CA GLY A 7 0.88 4.99 11.12
C GLY A 7 1.80 4.04 11.90
N LYS A 8 1.92 2.79 11.44
CA LYS A 8 2.94 1.91 12.03
C LYS A 8 4.31 2.42 11.56
N ILE A 9 5.07 2.99 12.50
CA ILE A 9 6.43 3.47 12.24
C ILE A 9 7.35 2.26 12.14
N ILE A 10 7.95 2.07 10.97
CA ILE A 10 9.01 1.09 10.75
C ILE A 10 10.32 1.84 10.98
N LYS A 11 11.02 1.51 12.06
CA LYS A 11 12.28 2.17 12.43
C LYS A 11 13.40 1.82 11.43
N ASP A 12 14.38 2.71 11.28
CA ASP A 12 15.57 2.50 10.43
C ASP A 12 16.32 1.20 10.75
N GLU A 13 16.35 0.84 12.04
CA GLU A 13 16.98 -0.36 12.61
C GLU A 13 16.23 -1.66 12.26
N GLU A 14 14.96 -1.59 11.85
CA GLU A 14 14.22 -2.78 11.43
C GLU A 14 14.80 -3.31 10.12
N SER A 15 15.43 -4.47 10.24
CA SER A 15 16.13 -5.14 9.15
C SER A 15 15.18 -5.83 8.18
N GLY A 16 13.86 -5.71 8.29
CA GLY A 16 12.93 -6.57 7.55
C GLY A 16 13.12 -8.06 7.84
N TYR A 17 12.59 -8.91 6.97
CA TYR A 17 12.52 -10.36 7.13
C TYR A 17 13.29 -11.09 6.03
N ASN A 18 13.86 -12.25 6.38
CA ASN A 18 14.50 -13.13 5.40
C ASN A 18 13.46 -13.58 4.36
N LYS A 19 13.69 -13.24 3.09
CA LYS A 19 12.77 -13.54 1.99
C LYS A 19 12.54 -15.03 1.77
N ASN A 20 13.48 -15.90 2.18
CA ASN A 20 13.38 -17.35 2.05
C ASN A 20 12.29 -17.95 2.98
N LEU A 21 11.75 -17.16 3.91
CA LEU A 21 10.63 -17.53 4.76
C LEU A 21 9.27 -17.26 4.12
N PHE A 22 9.25 -16.70 2.90
CA PHE A 22 8.05 -16.26 2.20
C PHE A 22 7.98 -16.84 0.78
N CYS A 23 6.78 -16.84 0.22
CA CYS A 23 6.55 -17.23 -1.17
C CYS A 23 6.93 -16.08 -2.11
N ILE A 24 8.16 -16.11 -2.62
CA ILE A 24 8.67 -15.13 -3.57
C ILE A 24 8.62 -15.70 -5.01
N PRO A 25 8.18 -14.92 -6.02
CA PRO A 25 8.29 -15.34 -7.41
C PRO A 25 9.74 -15.63 -7.79
N LYS A 26 10.00 -16.83 -8.33
CA LYS A 26 11.36 -17.32 -8.63
C LYS A 26 12.18 -16.35 -9.50
N HIS A 27 11.53 -15.67 -10.44
CA HIS A 27 12.18 -14.76 -11.37
C HIS A 27 12.64 -13.42 -10.73
N TYR A 28 12.27 -13.16 -9.47
CA TYR A 28 12.73 -12.00 -8.69
C TYR A 28 13.61 -12.39 -7.49
N GLU A 29 13.80 -13.68 -7.22
CA GLU A 29 14.45 -14.16 -5.99
C GLU A 29 15.89 -13.62 -5.83
N GLU A 30 16.62 -13.52 -6.94
CA GLU A 30 17.98 -12.97 -6.96
C GLU A 30 18.03 -11.44 -6.89
N ASP A 31 16.92 -10.76 -7.19
CA ASP A 31 16.84 -9.31 -7.31
C ASP A 31 16.41 -8.63 -5.99
N LEU A 32 15.76 -9.39 -5.11
CA LEU A 32 15.24 -8.90 -3.84
C LEU A 32 16.20 -9.15 -2.69
N GLU A 33 16.45 -8.12 -1.88
CA GLU A 33 17.31 -8.24 -0.72
C GLU A 33 16.58 -9.01 0.39
N ARG A 34 15.41 -8.49 0.79
CA ARG A 34 14.62 -8.94 1.93
C ARG A 34 13.17 -8.49 1.80
N VAL A 35 12.27 -9.19 2.48
CA VAL A 35 10.86 -8.76 2.63
C VAL A 35 10.83 -7.64 3.67
N PHE A 36 10.28 -6.49 3.32
CA PHE A 36 10.22 -5.34 4.22
C PHE A 36 8.89 -5.28 4.95
N ILE A 37 7.78 -5.37 4.20
CA ILE A 37 6.43 -5.46 4.76
C ILE A 37 5.74 -6.70 4.18
N PRO A 38 5.56 -7.76 4.99
CA PRO A 38 4.76 -8.92 4.62
C PRO A 38 3.35 -8.55 4.20
N HIS A 39 2.79 -9.30 3.26
CA HIS A 39 1.48 -9.01 2.66
C HIS A 39 0.36 -9.06 3.71
N GLY A 40 0.40 -10.02 4.63
CA GLY A 40 -0.56 -10.11 5.73
C GLY A 40 -0.57 -8.86 6.62
N LEU A 41 0.60 -8.30 6.94
CA LEU A 41 0.67 -7.06 7.74
C LEU A 41 0.06 -5.87 7.00
N ILE A 42 0.20 -5.82 5.67
CA ILE A 42 -0.45 -4.79 4.86
C ILE A 42 -1.96 -4.93 4.98
N LEU A 43 -2.50 -6.13 4.79
CA LEU A 43 -3.94 -6.39 4.90
C LEU A 43 -4.49 -6.03 6.29
N ASP A 44 -3.82 -6.46 7.36
CA ASP A 44 -4.24 -6.15 8.75
C ASP A 44 -4.31 -4.63 8.98
N ARG A 45 -3.33 -3.89 8.45
CA ARG A 45 -3.30 -2.42 8.57
C ARG A 45 -4.34 -1.76 7.68
N THR A 46 -4.55 -2.25 6.47
CA THR A 46 -5.59 -1.77 5.55
C THR A 46 -6.99 -1.98 6.13
N GLU A 47 -7.25 -3.11 6.79
CA GLU A 47 -8.51 -3.35 7.50
C GLU A 47 -8.71 -2.31 8.62
N ARG A 48 -7.66 -2.04 9.41
CA ARG A 48 -7.74 -1.02 10.46
C ARG A 48 -8.00 0.37 9.88
N LEU A 49 -7.31 0.75 8.82
CA LEU A 49 -7.53 2.02 8.12
C LEU A 49 -8.96 2.15 7.61
N ALA A 50 -9.52 1.08 7.03
CA ALA A 50 -10.92 1.07 6.58
C ALA A 50 -11.90 1.38 7.73
N ARG A 51 -11.66 0.81 8.93
CA ARG A 51 -12.47 1.08 10.12
C ARG A 51 -12.34 2.54 10.58
N ASP A 52 -11.13 3.07 10.59
CA ASP A 52 -10.88 4.47 10.97
C ASP A 52 -11.58 5.42 9.96
N ILE A 53 -11.47 5.18 8.65
CA ILE A 53 -12.17 5.95 7.60
C ILE A 53 -13.69 5.89 7.77
N MET A 54 -14.26 4.69 7.94
CA MET A 54 -15.72 4.54 8.10
C MET A 54 -16.23 5.23 9.36
N GLN A 55 -15.46 5.23 10.45
CA GLN A 55 -15.80 5.95 11.67
C GLN A 55 -15.82 7.47 11.44
N ASP A 56 -14.86 7.99 10.69
CA ASP A 56 -14.71 9.43 10.45
C ASP A 56 -15.71 9.97 9.41
N MET A 57 -16.04 9.18 8.38
CA MET A 57 -16.99 9.57 7.33
C MET A 57 -18.46 9.52 7.78
N GLY A 58 -18.77 8.69 8.79
CA GLY A 58 -20.13 8.56 9.33
C GLY A 58 -21.13 8.08 8.28
N SER A 59 -22.20 8.84 8.04
CA SER A 59 -23.27 8.49 7.08
C SER A 59 -23.21 9.26 5.76
N HIS A 60 -22.10 9.91 5.44
CA HIS A 60 -21.96 10.73 4.23
C HIS A 60 -21.52 9.91 3.02
N HIS A 61 -22.07 10.22 1.84
CA HIS A 61 -21.67 9.61 0.57
C HIS A 61 -20.14 9.65 0.38
N ILE A 62 -19.56 8.49 0.04
CA ILE A 62 -18.11 8.33 -0.12
C ILE A 62 -17.75 8.36 -1.60
N VAL A 63 -16.78 9.21 -1.97
CA VAL A 63 -16.14 9.16 -3.29
C VAL A 63 -14.71 8.69 -3.09
N ALA A 64 -14.41 7.47 -3.53
CA ALA A 64 -13.11 6.84 -3.41
C ALA A 64 -12.33 7.05 -4.71
N LEU A 65 -11.29 7.89 -4.66
CA LEU A 65 -10.46 8.20 -5.82
C LEU A 65 -9.12 7.44 -5.76
N CYS A 66 -8.84 6.63 -6.77
CA CYS A 66 -7.60 5.88 -6.89
C CYS A 66 -6.59 6.61 -7.80
N VAL A 67 -5.37 6.83 -7.29
CA VAL A 67 -4.24 7.32 -8.09
C VAL A 67 -3.49 6.14 -8.72
N LEU A 68 -3.50 6.08 -10.04
CA LEU A 68 -2.80 5.05 -10.82
C LEU A 68 -1.34 5.44 -11.11
N LYS A 69 -0.42 4.48 -11.29
CA LYS A 69 -0.66 3.02 -11.28
C LYS A 69 -0.46 2.38 -9.91
N GLY A 70 0.59 2.74 -9.17
CA GLY A 70 1.02 2.01 -7.98
C GLY A 70 -0.01 1.89 -6.85
N GLY A 71 -1.00 2.79 -6.78
CA GLY A 71 -2.02 2.76 -5.72
C GLY A 71 -3.14 1.73 -5.93
N TYR A 72 -3.26 1.08 -7.09
CA TYR A 72 -4.44 0.29 -7.43
C TYR A 72 -4.68 -0.89 -6.48
N LYS A 73 -3.60 -1.56 -6.05
CA LYS A 73 -3.73 -2.77 -5.21
C LYS A 73 -4.14 -2.41 -3.79
N PHE A 74 -3.49 -1.40 -3.21
CA PHE A 74 -3.90 -0.83 -1.92
C PHE A 74 -5.35 -0.34 -1.97
N PHE A 75 -5.72 0.41 -3.01
CA PHE A 75 -7.06 0.94 -3.18
C PHE A 75 -8.12 -0.17 -3.25
N ALA A 76 -7.86 -1.24 -4.00
CA ALA A 76 -8.77 -2.38 -4.09
C ALA A 76 -8.98 -3.05 -2.74
N ASP A 77 -7.88 -3.38 -2.04
CA ASP A 77 -7.95 -4.05 -0.74
C ASP A 77 -8.62 -3.16 0.33
N LEU A 78 -8.37 -1.84 0.29
CA LEU A 78 -9.03 -0.88 1.17
C LEU A 78 -10.54 -0.81 0.90
N LEU A 79 -10.92 -0.70 -0.37
CA LEU A 79 -12.31 -0.61 -0.79
C LEU A 79 -13.09 -1.88 -0.43
N ASP A 80 -12.47 -3.05 -0.54
CA ASP A 80 -13.09 -4.32 -0.14
C ASP A 80 -13.40 -4.35 1.37
N HIS A 81 -12.47 -3.89 2.22
CA HIS A 81 -12.73 -3.75 3.66
C HIS A 81 -13.80 -2.70 3.95
N ILE A 82 -13.77 -1.54 3.28
CA ILE A 82 -14.80 -0.50 3.42
C ILE A 82 -16.19 -1.05 3.05
N LYS A 83 -16.30 -1.76 1.92
CA LYS A 83 -17.55 -2.38 1.48
C LYS A 83 -18.05 -3.41 2.49
N ALA A 84 -17.15 -4.26 3.02
CA ALA A 84 -17.51 -5.24 4.04
C ALA A 84 -18.05 -4.57 5.30
N LEU A 85 -17.43 -3.49 5.78
CA LEU A 85 -17.92 -2.73 6.92
C LEU A 85 -19.26 -2.04 6.63
N ASN A 86 -19.41 -1.45 5.45
CA ASN A 86 -20.63 -0.75 5.04
C ASN A 86 -21.84 -1.69 4.90
N GLN A 87 -21.63 -2.92 4.42
CA GLN A 87 -22.69 -3.94 4.29
C GLN A 87 -23.15 -4.50 5.64
N ASN A 88 -22.27 -4.51 6.65
CA ASN A 88 -22.56 -5.04 7.98
C ASN A 88 -22.85 -3.94 9.02
N GLY A 89 -22.91 -2.68 8.61
CA GLY A 89 -23.25 -1.55 9.47
C GLY A 89 -24.76 -1.35 9.61
N GLU A 90 -25.17 -0.54 10.60
CA GLU A 90 -26.59 -0.17 10.79
C GLU A 90 -27.17 0.64 9.62
N LYS A 91 -26.29 1.33 8.88
CA LYS A 91 -26.65 2.16 7.71
C LYS A 91 -25.70 1.87 6.57
N SER A 92 -26.27 1.61 5.39
CA SER A 92 -25.50 1.52 4.15
C SER A 92 -25.36 2.91 3.54
N VAL A 93 -24.12 3.29 3.27
CA VAL A 93 -23.74 4.54 2.63
C VAL A 93 -23.38 4.26 1.17
N PRO A 94 -23.82 5.08 0.19
CA PRO A 94 -23.40 4.88 -1.19
C PRO A 94 -21.93 5.26 -1.37
N ILE A 95 -21.22 4.44 -2.16
CA ILE A 95 -19.79 4.59 -2.44
C ILE A 95 -19.61 4.65 -3.96
N THR A 96 -19.01 5.73 -4.45
CA THR A 96 -18.61 5.89 -5.86
C THR A 96 -17.10 5.76 -5.98
N VAL A 97 -16.62 5.19 -7.08
CA VAL A 97 -15.20 4.93 -7.33
C VAL A 97 -14.76 5.63 -8.61
N ASP A 98 -13.68 6.39 -8.53
CA ASP A 98 -13.04 7.07 -9.66
C ASP A 98 -11.54 6.77 -9.72
N PHE A 99 -10.95 6.95 -10.91
CA PHE A 99 -9.52 6.72 -11.15
C PHE A 99 -8.88 7.94 -11.81
N VAL A 100 -7.74 8.38 -11.28
CA VAL A 100 -6.93 9.44 -11.87
C VAL A 100 -5.53 8.90 -12.16
N ARG A 101 -5.01 9.19 -13.36
CA ARG A 101 -3.60 9.02 -13.68
C ARG A 101 -2.93 10.37 -13.61
N ILE A 102 -2.06 10.55 -12.63
CA ILE A 102 -1.28 11.79 -12.50
C ILE A 102 -0.05 11.68 -13.40
N LYS A 103 0.17 12.69 -14.25
CA LYS A 103 1.49 12.95 -14.83
C LYS A 103 2.17 13.91 -13.86
N SER A 104 3.24 13.47 -13.21
CA SER A 104 3.96 14.13 -12.11
C SER A 104 3.77 15.64 -12.01
N TYR A 105 3.23 16.12 -10.89
CA TYR A 105 3.46 17.46 -10.37
C TYR A 105 3.85 17.32 -8.90
N CYS A 106 4.95 17.95 -8.52
CA CYS A 106 5.48 17.97 -7.17
C CYS A 106 4.57 18.84 -6.30
N ASP A 107 3.82 18.23 -5.39
CA ASP A 107 3.37 18.80 -4.13
C ASP A 107 2.95 17.65 -3.21
N THR A 108 3.52 17.57 -2.01
CA THR A 108 3.20 16.57 -1.00
C THR A 108 1.95 16.98 -0.24
N ILE A 109 0.91 16.14 -0.26
CA ILE A 109 -0.28 16.27 0.58
C ILE A 109 -0.14 15.26 1.72
N GLU A 110 -0.28 15.71 2.97
CA GLU A 110 -0.39 14.82 4.13
C GLU A 110 -1.72 14.07 4.09
N THR A 111 -1.66 12.73 4.05
CA THR A 111 -2.82 11.83 4.07
C THR A 111 -2.70 10.86 5.24
N ASP A 112 -3.76 10.09 5.54
CA ASP A 112 -3.69 9.06 6.57
C ASP A 112 -2.65 7.99 6.21
N ILE A 113 -1.62 7.88 7.06
CA ILE A 113 -0.42 7.08 6.79
C ILE A 113 -0.62 5.66 7.34
N GLY A 114 -0.61 4.65 6.45
CA GLY A 114 -0.64 3.25 6.87
C GLY A 114 0.66 2.79 7.53
N PHE A 115 1.78 3.09 6.87
CA PHE A 115 3.15 2.80 7.29
C PHE A 115 4.03 4.01 7.02
N GLU A 116 4.88 4.35 7.98
CA GLU A 116 5.98 5.30 7.79
C GLU A 116 7.26 4.49 7.64
N ILE A 117 7.98 4.68 6.52
CA ILE A 117 9.15 3.89 6.15
C ILE A 117 10.40 4.77 5.98
N PRO A 118 11.60 4.25 6.29
CA PRO A 118 12.87 4.93 6.01
C PRO A 118 13.08 5.14 4.51
N ASP A 119 14.03 6.04 4.17
CA ASP A 119 14.47 6.29 2.79
C ASP A 119 15.20 5.05 2.21
N LYS A 120 14.40 4.09 1.74
CA LYS A 120 14.82 2.84 1.11
C LYS A 120 14.01 2.65 -0.16
N PHE A 121 14.67 2.17 -1.21
CA PHE A 121 13.99 1.88 -2.46
C PHE A 121 13.20 0.57 -2.34
N VAL A 122 11.88 0.67 -2.30
CA VAL A 122 10.95 -0.45 -2.11
C VAL A 122 10.14 -0.74 -3.38
N VAL A 123 9.83 -2.02 -3.59
CA VAL A 123 9.01 -2.51 -4.70
C VAL A 123 8.01 -3.54 -4.21
N GLY A 124 7.01 -3.85 -5.03
CA GLY A 124 5.95 -4.81 -4.70
C GLY A 124 4.71 -4.15 -4.13
N TYR A 125 3.65 -4.95 -4.03
CA TYR A 125 2.30 -4.50 -3.73
C TYR A 125 1.86 -3.37 -4.68
N ALA A 126 1.99 -3.63 -5.99
CA ALA A 126 1.80 -2.69 -7.10
C ALA A 126 2.81 -1.53 -7.24
N LEU A 127 3.68 -1.30 -6.25
CA LEU A 127 4.85 -0.43 -6.41
C LEU A 127 5.84 -1.07 -7.37
N ASP A 128 6.39 -0.26 -8.27
CA ASP A 128 7.23 -0.75 -9.36
C ASP A 128 8.60 -0.09 -9.41
N TYR A 129 9.49 -0.77 -10.12
CA TYR A 129 10.69 -0.18 -10.68
C TYR A 129 10.67 -0.40 -12.18
N ASN A 130 10.52 0.66 -12.95
CA ASN A 130 10.44 0.60 -14.42
C ASN A 130 9.41 -0.41 -14.93
N GLU A 131 8.20 -0.39 -14.34
CA GLU A 131 7.07 -1.30 -14.63
C GLU A 131 7.24 -2.77 -14.17
N TYR A 132 8.37 -3.14 -13.56
CA TYR A 132 8.58 -4.47 -12.95
C TYR A 132 8.08 -4.53 -11.50
N PHE A 133 7.99 -5.75 -10.94
CA PHE A 133 7.68 -6.03 -9.53
C PHE A 133 6.25 -5.72 -9.06
N ARG A 134 5.35 -5.21 -9.91
CA ARG A 134 3.94 -4.91 -9.53
C ARG A 134 3.18 -6.14 -9.03
N ASP A 135 3.57 -7.32 -9.53
CA ASP A 135 2.98 -8.63 -9.25
C ASP A 135 3.50 -9.29 -7.96
N LEU A 136 4.48 -8.67 -7.28
CA LEU A 136 4.98 -9.13 -5.99
C LEU A 136 4.00 -8.74 -4.87
N ASN A 137 3.51 -9.71 -4.08
CA ASN A 137 2.54 -9.42 -3.01
C ASN A 137 3.16 -8.66 -1.81
N HIS A 138 4.44 -8.91 -1.53
CA HIS A 138 5.15 -8.31 -0.42
C HIS A 138 5.80 -7.00 -0.85
N ILE A 139 5.88 -6.03 0.06
CA ILE A 139 6.78 -4.89 -0.14
C ILE A 139 8.18 -5.36 0.25
N CYS A 140 9.12 -5.25 -0.68
CA CYS A 140 10.49 -5.75 -0.55
C CYS A 140 11.50 -4.65 -0.85
N ILE A 141 12.70 -4.79 -0.29
CA ILE A 141 13.84 -3.93 -0.65
C ILE A 141 14.51 -4.51 -1.90
N LEU A 142 14.68 -3.67 -2.92
CA LEU A 142 15.36 -4.03 -4.16
C LEU A 142 16.89 -3.94 -3.97
N LYS A 143 17.63 -4.96 -4.42
CA LYS A 143 19.10 -4.90 -4.39
C LYS A 143 19.62 -3.83 -5.35
N GLU A 144 20.71 -3.16 -4.98
CA GLU A 144 21.39 -2.20 -5.86
C GLU A 144 21.78 -2.79 -7.23
N LYS A 145 22.30 -4.02 -7.24
CA LYS A 145 22.66 -4.71 -8.50
C LYS A 145 21.46 -4.94 -9.43
N ALA A 146 20.28 -5.14 -8.86
CA ALA A 146 19.06 -5.34 -9.64
C ALA A 146 18.58 -4.04 -10.28
N LYS A 147 18.88 -2.87 -9.69
CA LYS A 147 18.53 -1.58 -10.31
C LYS A 147 19.12 -1.44 -11.70
N GLU A 148 20.38 -1.82 -11.90
CA GLU A 148 21.00 -1.79 -13.24
C GLU A 148 20.36 -2.78 -14.22
N LYS A 149 19.92 -3.96 -13.74
CA LYS A 149 19.27 -4.99 -14.58
C LYS A 149 17.94 -4.51 -15.18
N TYR A 150 17.17 -3.71 -14.44
CA TYR A 150 15.84 -3.25 -14.84
C TYR A 150 15.83 -1.77 -15.27
N LYS A 151 17.01 -1.16 -15.42
CA LYS A 151 17.14 0.21 -15.90
C LYS A 151 16.71 0.29 -17.37
N ILE A 152 15.93 1.31 -17.70
CA ILE A 152 15.53 1.65 -19.08
C ILE A 152 16.50 2.69 -19.63
#